data_AF-A0A453T8X7-F1
#
_entry.id   AF-A0A453T8X7-F1
#
_cell.length_a   1.000
_cell.length_b   1.000
_cell.length_c   1.000
_cell.angle_alpha   90.00
_cell.angle_beta   90.00
_cell.angle_gamma   90.00
#
_symmetry.space_group_name_H-M   'P 1'
#
loop_
_entity.id
_entity.type
_entity.pdbx_description
1 polymer ?
#
loop_
_entity_poly.entity_id
_entity_poly.type
_entity_poly.pdbx_seq_one_letter_code
_entity_poly.pdbx_strand_id
1 'polypeptide(L)'
;SKHMLGCSWNCWFNYRIGRAARKTKKEVVELKERTPQNNGIFTLLPSVGIELPLPPNIVGQNEYMDKIVGCIEKGSTRLVAICGMGGSGKTTLLAQINNTFSCPTEMHTFHHVIYVEIGQQQNIGIIQKSIASQLGLTLGLDENTTSRSASLYNFLKERKFLLLMDNLWQPLDLVKIGIPQEQISPHNTQMIVITARDQQICRRMQAHCQVFVLQKLKFEGAWSLFEANSGCYRL
;
A
#
# COMPACT_ATOMS: atom_id res chain seq x y z
N SER A 1 14.26 28.20 -29.76
CA SER A 1 14.95 27.31 -28.82
C SER A 1 14.04 27.11 -27.61
N LYS A 2 13.39 25.95 -27.50
CA LYS A 2 12.46 25.63 -26.40
C LYS A 2 13.23 24.81 -25.36
N HIS A 3 13.44 25.36 -24.17
CA HIS A 3 13.72 24.58 -22.98
C HIS A 3 12.59 24.80 -21.98
N MET A 4 11.79 23.76 -21.83
CA MET A 4 10.80 23.58 -20.78
C MET A 4 11.13 22.22 -20.15
N LEU A 5 10.98 22.11 -18.84
CA LEU A 5 10.90 20.90 -17.99
C LEU A 5 11.92 20.87 -16.86
N GLY A 6 11.41 20.61 -15.66
CA GLY A 6 12.23 20.20 -14.53
C GLY A 6 11.60 20.35 -13.15
N CYS A 7 10.27 20.22 -12.98
CA CYS A 7 9.72 20.10 -11.62
C CYS A 7 10.05 18.70 -11.09
N SER A 8 11.06 18.62 -10.23
CA SER A 8 11.45 17.40 -9.53
C SER A 8 10.31 16.87 -8.66
N TRP A 9 10.13 15.55 -8.65
CA TRP A 9 9.15 14.82 -7.83
C TRP A 9 9.24 15.21 -6.34
N ASN A 10 10.44 15.55 -5.87
CA ASN A 10 10.68 16.04 -4.51
C ASN A 10 9.93 17.34 -4.19
N CYS A 11 9.78 18.25 -5.16
CA CYS A 11 9.06 19.51 -4.97
C CYS A 11 7.56 19.28 -4.82
N TRP A 12 7.00 18.37 -5.61
CA TRP A 12 5.58 18.02 -5.52
C TRP A 12 5.29 17.24 -4.23
N PHE A 13 6.17 16.31 -3.84
CA PHE A 13 6.07 15.56 -2.59
C PHE A 13 6.13 16.50 -1.38
N ASN A 14 7.15 17.38 -1.30
CA ASN A 14 7.28 18.34 -0.19
C ASN A 14 6.12 19.34 -0.12
N TYR A 15 5.63 19.83 -1.26
CA TYR A 15 4.45 20.70 -1.32
C TYR A 15 3.20 19.98 -0.78
N ARG A 16 3.01 18.70 -1.10
CA ARG A 16 1.88 17.89 -0.63
C ARG A 16 1.95 17.60 0.87
N ILE A 17 3.13 17.25 1.40
CA ILE A 17 3.37 17.03 2.83
C ILE A 17 3.04 18.31 3.63
N GLY A 18 3.53 19.47 3.18
CA GLY A 18 3.26 20.76 3.83
C GLY A 18 1.78 21.14 3.88
N ARG A 19 0.99 20.74 2.86
CA ARG A 19 -0.46 21.00 2.79
C ARG A 19 -1.26 20.03 3.67
N ALA A 20 -0.89 18.74 3.69
CA ALA A 20 -1.53 17.73 4.53
C ALA A 20 -1.39 18.06 6.03
N ALA A 21 -0.17 18.40 6.48
CA ALA A 21 0.10 18.72 7.89
C ALA A 21 -0.72 19.93 8.40
N ARG A 22 -0.95 20.95 7.56
CA ARG A 22 -1.79 22.11 7.92
C ARG A 22 -3.26 21.76 8.06
N LYS A 23 -3.76 20.75 7.34
CA LYS A 23 -5.17 20.36 7.34
C LYS A 23 -5.51 19.43 8.50
N THR A 24 -4.66 18.44 8.78
CA THR A 24 -4.79 17.58 9.98
C THR A 24 -4.80 18.43 11.26
N LYS A 25 -4.00 19.50 11.30
CA LYS A 25 -4.01 20.46 12.43
C LYS A 25 -5.37 21.16 12.59
N LYS A 26 -6.09 21.46 11.50
CA LYS A 26 -7.42 22.10 11.56
C LYS A 26 -8.51 21.10 11.97
N GLU A 27 -8.49 19.89 11.41
CA GLU A 27 -9.50 18.86 11.69
C GLU A 27 -9.41 18.34 13.14
N VAL A 28 -8.19 18.20 13.69
CA VAL A 28 -7.99 17.83 15.10
C VAL A 28 -8.51 18.92 16.06
N VAL A 29 -8.43 20.20 15.67
CA VAL A 29 -8.96 21.31 16.46
C VAL A 29 -10.49 21.32 16.44
N GLU A 30 -11.13 21.08 15.29
CA GLU A 30 -12.59 21.02 15.17
C GLU A 30 -13.20 19.77 15.85
N LEU A 31 -12.51 18.63 15.83
CA LEU A 31 -12.98 17.39 16.46
C LEU A 31 -12.93 17.47 18.00
N LYS A 32 -11.99 18.26 18.56
CA LYS A 32 -11.87 18.45 20.01
C LYS A 32 -13.05 19.24 20.61
N GLU A 33 -13.77 20.02 19.80
CA GLU A 33 -14.91 20.84 20.25
C GLU A 33 -16.27 20.11 20.22
N ARG A 34 -16.35 18.86 19.72
CA ARG A 34 -17.66 18.19 19.46
C ARG A 34 -17.97 16.89 20.22
N THR A 35 -17.12 16.38 21.11
CA THR A 35 -17.38 15.06 21.76
C THR A 35 -17.69 15.13 23.25
N PRO A 36 -18.86 14.62 23.71
CA PRO A 36 -19.06 14.17 25.09
C PRO A 36 -18.32 12.85 25.34
N GLN A 37 -17.76 12.68 26.53
CA GLN A 37 -17.06 11.47 26.95
C GLN A 37 -18.03 10.29 27.06
N ASN A 38 -17.81 9.21 26.32
CA ASN A 38 -18.51 7.95 26.55
C ASN A 38 -17.57 6.73 26.36
N ASN A 39 -17.68 5.79 27.30
CA ASN A 39 -16.73 4.71 27.58
C ASN A 39 -16.85 3.50 26.64
N GLY A 40 -16.26 3.63 25.45
CA GLY A 40 -15.82 2.51 24.63
C GLY A 40 -14.69 3.02 23.78
N ILE A 41 -13.44 2.74 24.17
CA ILE A 41 -12.25 3.32 23.55
C ILE A 41 -12.10 2.75 22.12
N PHE A 42 -12.86 3.29 21.18
CA PHE A 42 -12.42 3.43 19.81
C PHE A 42 -11.47 4.61 19.80
N THR A 43 -10.17 4.33 19.87
CA THR A 43 -9.16 5.34 19.59
C THR A 43 -9.39 5.83 18.16
N LEU A 44 -9.89 7.07 18.03
CA LEU A 44 -10.00 7.79 16.77
C LEU A 44 -8.58 8.05 16.24
N LEU A 45 -8.02 7.07 15.53
CA LEU A 45 -6.77 7.25 14.77
C LEU A 45 -7.06 8.10 13.53
N PRO A 46 -6.20 9.08 13.17
CA PRO A 46 -6.33 9.72 11.87
C PRO A 46 -6.04 8.66 10.81
N SER A 47 -7.09 8.33 10.06
CA SER A 47 -7.05 7.53 8.85
C SER A 47 -6.00 8.10 7.91
N VAL A 48 -5.00 7.31 7.53
CA VAL A 48 -4.82 6.70 6.21
C VAL A 48 -3.47 5.96 6.25
N GLY A 49 -3.43 4.67 6.59
CA GLY A 49 -2.20 3.83 6.55
C GLY A 49 -1.03 4.23 7.46
N ILE A 50 0.05 3.44 7.41
CA ILE A 50 1.29 3.64 8.19
C ILE A 50 2.42 3.89 7.20
N GLU A 51 3.13 5.02 7.29
CA GLU A 51 4.29 5.28 6.43
C GLU A 51 5.42 4.27 6.69
N LEU A 52 6.02 3.78 5.62
CA LEU A 52 7.11 2.80 5.65
C LEU A 52 8.45 3.48 5.36
N PRO A 53 9.54 3.06 6.01
CA PRO A 53 10.87 3.56 5.70
C PRO A 53 11.26 3.20 4.26
N LEU A 54 11.87 4.16 3.57
CA LEU A 54 12.38 3.98 2.21
C LEU A 54 13.90 4.16 2.19
N PRO A 55 14.62 3.44 1.31
CA PRO A 55 16.04 3.68 1.11
C PRO A 55 16.26 5.10 0.55
N PRO A 56 17.41 5.72 0.85
CA PRO A 56 17.68 7.11 0.46
C PRO A 56 17.76 7.30 -1.06
N ASN A 57 18.16 6.25 -1.79
CA ASN A 57 18.34 6.28 -3.23
C ASN A 57 17.44 5.24 -3.89
N ILE A 58 16.51 5.69 -4.73
CA ILE A 58 15.63 4.85 -5.55
C ILE A 58 15.78 5.31 -7.00
N VAL A 59 16.13 4.38 -7.90
CA VAL A 59 16.37 4.67 -9.31
C VAL A 59 15.55 3.71 -10.18
N GLY A 60 15.05 4.21 -11.32
CA GLY A 60 14.42 3.39 -12.35
C GLY A 60 13.02 2.86 -12.04
N GLN A 61 12.36 3.35 -10.98
CA GLN A 61 11.02 2.90 -10.59
C GLN A 61 9.88 3.88 -10.94
N ASN A 62 10.21 5.12 -11.35
CA ASN A 62 9.22 6.18 -11.59
C ASN A 62 8.13 5.77 -12.60
N GLU A 63 8.51 5.17 -13.73
CA GLU A 63 7.54 4.75 -14.76
C GLU A 63 6.59 3.65 -14.25
N TYR A 64 7.09 2.70 -13.45
CA TYR A 64 6.24 1.68 -12.83
C TYR A 64 5.30 2.31 -11.81
N MET A 65 5.83 3.23 -11.00
CA MET A 65 5.07 3.96 -10.00
C MET A 65 3.89 4.71 -10.63
N ASP A 66 4.15 5.53 -11.66
CA ASP A 66 3.11 6.31 -12.35
C ASP A 66 2.03 5.41 -12.96
N LYS A 67 2.43 4.31 -13.60
CA LYS A 67 1.47 3.34 -14.19
C LYS A 67 0.62 2.65 -13.13
N ILE A 68 1.24 2.20 -12.03
CA ILE A 68 0.53 1.49 -10.96
C ILE A 68 -0.42 2.43 -10.21
N VAL A 69 0.03 3.63 -9.85
CA VAL A 69 -0.83 4.65 -9.24
C VAL A 69 -2.01 4.98 -10.15
N GLY A 70 -1.76 5.18 -11.45
CA GLY A 70 -2.83 5.38 -12.42
C GLY A 70 -3.81 4.22 -12.52
N CYS A 71 -3.35 2.96 -12.40
CA CYS A 71 -4.24 1.80 -12.32
C CYS A 71 -5.08 1.79 -11.04
N ILE A 72 -4.47 2.14 -9.91
CA ILE A 72 -5.14 2.18 -8.59
C ILE A 72 -6.24 3.24 -8.60
N GLU A 73 -5.95 4.44 -9.11
CA GLU A 73 -6.90 5.57 -9.15
C GLU A 73 -8.04 5.35 -10.16
N LYS A 74 -7.76 4.74 -11.32
CA LYS A 74 -8.80 4.41 -12.31
C LYS A 74 -9.75 3.32 -11.82
N GLY A 75 -9.29 2.42 -10.95
CA GLY A 75 -10.09 1.31 -10.44
C GLY A 75 -10.54 0.30 -11.52
N SER A 76 -9.84 0.24 -12.66
CA SER A 76 -10.19 -0.65 -13.78
C SER A 76 -9.98 -2.14 -13.50
N THR A 77 -9.20 -2.48 -12.47
CA THR A 77 -8.91 -3.84 -12.02
C THR A 77 -8.90 -3.89 -10.50
N ARG A 78 -9.33 -5.00 -9.90
CA ARG A 78 -9.27 -5.20 -8.44
C ARG A 78 -7.90 -5.65 -7.93
N LEU A 79 -7.09 -6.26 -8.80
CA LEU A 79 -5.79 -6.83 -8.45
C LEU A 79 -4.69 -6.35 -9.40
N VAL A 80 -3.66 -5.73 -8.82
CA VAL A 80 -2.40 -5.38 -9.49
C VAL A 80 -1.28 -6.25 -8.92
N ALA A 81 -0.42 -6.77 -9.78
CA ALA A 81 0.74 -7.55 -9.38
C ALA A 81 2.05 -6.91 -9.83
N ILE A 82 3.02 -6.91 -8.92
CA ILE A 82 4.38 -6.46 -9.15
C ILE A 82 5.30 -7.69 -9.08
N CYS A 83 5.81 -8.12 -10.23
CA CYS A 83 6.60 -9.35 -10.37
C CYS A 83 8.04 -9.05 -10.75
N GLY A 84 8.95 -9.99 -10.51
CA GLY A 84 10.35 -9.86 -10.93
C GLY A 84 11.32 -10.64 -10.07
N MET A 85 12.57 -10.70 -10.50
CA MET A 85 13.65 -11.42 -9.84
C MET A 85 13.89 -10.94 -8.39
N GLY A 86 14.48 -11.77 -7.54
CA GLY A 86 15.00 -11.33 -6.24
C GLY A 86 15.92 -10.11 -6.38
N GLY A 87 15.82 -9.15 -5.47
CA GLY A 87 16.63 -7.92 -5.51
C GLY A 87 16.18 -6.86 -6.52
N SER A 88 15.10 -7.07 -7.29
CA SER A 88 14.62 -6.09 -8.28
C SER A 88 13.92 -4.84 -7.69
N GLY A 89 13.82 -4.73 -6.36
CA GLY A 89 13.20 -3.58 -5.68
C GLY A 89 11.66 -3.59 -5.62
N LYS A 90 11.00 -4.76 -5.73
CA LYS A 90 9.53 -4.88 -5.61
C LYS A 90 8.99 -4.35 -4.28
N THR A 91 9.59 -4.77 -3.17
CA THR A 91 9.23 -4.31 -1.81
C THR A 91 9.39 -2.80 -1.69
N THR A 92 10.47 -2.24 -2.25
CA THR A 92 10.70 -0.79 -2.29
C THR A 92 9.58 -0.07 -3.05
N LEU A 93 9.20 -0.56 -4.23
CA LEU A 93 8.12 0.03 -5.01
C LEU A 93 6.77 -0.07 -4.28
N LEU A 94 6.48 -1.21 -3.63
CA LEU A 94 5.26 -1.38 -2.85
C LEU A 94 5.21 -0.43 -1.65
N ALA A 95 6.35 -0.20 -0.98
CA ALA A 95 6.46 0.79 0.09
C ALA A 95 6.27 2.23 -0.41
N GLN A 96 6.77 2.58 -1.61
CA GLN A 96 6.48 3.89 -2.22
C GLN A 96 4.98 4.07 -2.50
N ILE A 97 4.30 3.02 -2.98
CA ILE A 97 2.85 3.00 -3.17
C ILE A 97 2.14 3.20 -1.83
N ASN A 98 2.54 2.45 -0.80
CA ASN A 98 2.00 2.63 0.55
C ASN A 98 2.08 4.08 1.01
N ASN A 99 3.25 4.71 0.92
CA ASN A 99 3.46 6.07 1.43
C ASN A 99 2.67 7.10 0.61
N THR A 100 2.56 6.87 -0.71
CA THR A 100 1.76 7.72 -1.60
C THR A 100 0.30 7.74 -1.19
N PHE A 101 -0.28 6.59 -0.88
CA PHE A 101 -1.68 6.50 -0.48
C PHE A 101 -1.90 6.71 1.03
N SER A 102 -0.88 6.58 1.88
CA SER A 102 -0.97 6.80 3.33
C SER A 102 -0.93 8.28 3.72
N CYS A 103 -0.49 9.17 2.83
CA CYS A 103 -0.53 10.60 3.11
C CYS A 103 -1.96 11.15 2.91
N PRO A 104 -2.61 11.75 3.93
CA PRO A 104 -3.94 12.32 3.79
C PRO A 104 -3.90 13.50 2.81
N THR A 105 -4.38 13.28 1.59
CA THR A 105 -4.59 14.36 0.62
C THR A 105 -6.00 14.25 0.06
N GLU A 106 -6.56 15.38 -0.38
CA GLU A 106 -7.94 15.50 -0.88
C GLU A 106 -8.24 14.60 -2.11
N MET A 107 -7.23 13.91 -2.66
CA MET A 107 -7.33 13.08 -3.87
C MET A 107 -7.46 11.58 -3.58
N HIS A 108 -7.11 11.09 -2.39
CA HIS A 108 -7.13 9.65 -2.13
C HIS A 108 -8.47 9.19 -1.59
N THR A 109 -9.05 8.17 -2.23
CA THR A 109 -10.41 7.71 -1.96
C THR A 109 -10.51 6.56 -0.95
N PHE A 110 -9.38 6.04 -0.46
CA PHE A 110 -9.37 4.89 0.44
C PHE A 110 -9.50 5.33 1.90
N HIS A 111 -10.39 4.67 2.64
CA HIS A 111 -10.51 4.85 4.10
C HIS A 111 -9.32 4.21 4.82
N HIS A 112 -8.77 3.13 4.26
CA HIS A 112 -7.65 2.39 4.82
C HIS A 112 -6.62 2.00 3.76
N VAL A 113 -5.33 2.16 4.09
CA VAL A 113 -4.20 1.58 3.35
C VAL A 113 -3.54 0.58 4.30
N ILE A 114 -3.45 -0.67 3.86
CA ILE A 114 -3.09 -1.81 4.71
C ILE A 114 -1.86 -2.46 4.09
N TYR A 115 -0.73 -2.42 4.78
CA TYR A 115 0.48 -3.11 4.34
C TYR A 115 0.71 -4.39 5.15
N VAL A 116 0.91 -5.50 4.45
CA VAL A 116 1.12 -6.83 5.07
C VAL A 116 2.29 -7.53 4.38
N GLU A 117 3.29 -7.93 5.16
CA GLU A 117 4.35 -8.82 4.67
C GLU A 117 3.90 -10.28 4.78
N ILE A 118 4.03 -11.02 3.68
CA ILE A 118 3.68 -12.44 3.61
C ILE A 118 4.95 -13.27 3.77
N GLY A 119 5.05 -13.96 4.91
CA GLY A 119 6.12 -14.93 5.15
C GLY A 119 6.01 -16.15 4.22
N GLN A 120 7.13 -16.85 4.01
CA GLN A 120 7.19 -18.04 3.14
C GLN A 120 6.17 -19.12 3.49
N GLN A 121 5.91 -19.36 4.77
CA GLN A 121 4.96 -20.37 5.24
C GLN A 121 3.48 -19.92 5.17
N GLN A 122 3.21 -18.67 4.76
CA GLN A 122 1.86 -18.11 4.58
C GLN A 122 0.84 -18.45 5.68
N ASN A 123 1.22 -18.23 6.94
CA ASN A 123 0.33 -18.50 8.05
C ASN A 123 -0.84 -17.50 8.06
N ILE A 124 -2.03 -17.98 7.70
CA ILE A 124 -3.27 -17.18 7.64
C ILE A 124 -3.54 -16.46 8.96
N GLY A 125 -3.25 -17.09 10.11
CA GLY A 125 -3.48 -16.47 11.40
C GLY A 125 -2.56 -15.28 11.66
N ILE A 126 -1.30 -15.35 11.22
CA ILE A 126 -0.36 -14.22 11.29
C ILE A 126 -0.81 -13.10 10.34
N ILE A 127 -1.23 -13.44 9.12
CA ILE A 127 -1.73 -12.48 8.13
C ILE A 127 -2.95 -11.72 8.67
N GLN A 128 -3.94 -12.42 9.24
CA GLN A 128 -5.13 -11.80 9.83
C GLN A 128 -4.77 -10.84 10.97
N LYS A 129 -3.85 -11.24 11.86
CA LYS A 129 -3.37 -10.39 12.96
C LYS A 129 -2.64 -9.15 12.45
N SER A 130 -1.82 -9.29 11.40
CA SER A 130 -1.13 -8.17 10.77
C SER A 130 -2.10 -7.17 10.14
N ILE A 131 -3.12 -7.65 9.41
CA ILE A 131 -4.18 -6.79 8.87
C ILE A 131 -4.94 -6.08 9.99
N ALA A 132 -5.35 -6.80 11.03
CA ALA A 132 -6.05 -6.20 12.16
C ALA A 132 -5.21 -5.12 12.84
N SER A 133 -3.91 -5.35 13.03
CA SER A 133 -2.99 -4.36 13.58
C SER A 133 -2.90 -3.10 12.73
N GLN A 134 -2.85 -3.22 11.39
CA GLN A 134 -2.86 -2.09 10.46
C GLN A 134 -4.19 -1.31 10.50
N LEU A 135 -5.28 -1.97 10.87
CA LEU A 135 -6.62 -1.39 10.99
C LEU A 135 -6.92 -0.86 12.41
N GLY A 136 -6.01 -1.05 13.37
CA GLY A 136 -6.27 -0.74 14.79
C GLY A 136 -7.35 -1.62 15.42
N LEU A 137 -7.58 -2.82 14.88
CA LEU A 137 -8.56 -3.78 15.38
C LEU A 137 -7.91 -4.73 16.39
N THR A 138 -8.58 -4.90 17.53
CA THR A 138 -8.22 -5.95 18.49
C THR A 138 -8.99 -7.22 18.13
N LEU A 139 -8.25 -8.28 17.79
CA LEU A 139 -8.81 -9.63 17.66
C LEU A 139 -8.67 -10.35 19.00
N GLY A 140 -9.67 -11.14 19.40
CA GLY A 140 -9.59 -11.92 20.63
C GLY A 140 -8.41 -12.90 20.62
N LEU A 141 -7.72 -13.04 21.76
CA LEU A 141 -6.51 -13.88 21.89
C LEU A 141 -6.79 -15.36 21.56
N ASP A 142 -7.97 -15.85 21.94
CA ASP A 142 -8.42 -17.24 21.73
C ASP A 142 -9.29 -17.41 20.48
N GLU A 143 -9.46 -16.38 19.65
CA GLU A 143 -10.24 -16.51 18.43
C GLU A 143 -9.52 -17.42 17.43
N ASN A 144 -10.26 -18.38 16.88
CA ASN A 144 -9.79 -19.19 15.78
C ASN A 144 -9.71 -18.34 14.48
N THR A 145 -9.10 -18.91 13.44
CA THR A 145 -8.93 -18.24 12.14
C THR A 145 -10.25 -17.87 11.48
N THR A 146 -11.32 -18.64 11.70
CA THR A 146 -12.65 -18.39 11.13
C THR A 146 -13.30 -17.15 11.75
N SER A 147 -13.28 -17.03 13.08
CA SER A 147 -13.81 -15.86 13.79
C SER A 147 -13.07 -14.59 13.38
N ARG A 148 -11.73 -14.65 13.32
CA ARG A 148 -10.90 -13.53 12.86
C ARG A 148 -11.20 -13.13 11.41
N SER A 149 -11.39 -14.10 10.53
CA SER A 149 -11.81 -13.86 9.15
C SER A 149 -13.14 -13.10 9.08
N ALA A 150 -14.14 -13.55 9.85
CA ALA A 150 -15.46 -12.92 9.89
C ALA A 150 -15.39 -11.49 10.43
N SER A 151 -14.57 -11.23 11.46
CA SER A 151 -14.34 -9.89 12.00
C SER A 151 -13.72 -8.95 10.96
N LEU A 152 -12.67 -9.41 10.25
CA LEU A 152 -12.04 -8.64 9.17
C LEU A 152 -13.00 -8.38 8.01
N TYR A 153 -13.78 -9.40 7.60
CA TYR A 153 -14.77 -9.26 6.54
C TYR A 153 -15.84 -8.23 6.90
N ASN A 154 -16.42 -8.33 8.10
CA ASN A 154 -17.46 -7.41 8.55
C ASN A 154 -16.96 -5.97 8.67
N PHE A 155 -15.70 -5.78 9.00
CA PHE A 155 -15.08 -4.45 8.99
C PHE A 155 -14.84 -3.96 7.54
N LEU A 156 -14.28 -4.78 6.66
CA LEU A 156 -13.84 -4.33 5.34
C LEU A 156 -14.96 -4.23 4.29
N LYS A 157 -16.07 -4.98 4.44
CA LYS A 157 -17.12 -5.13 3.42
C LYS A 157 -17.80 -3.83 2.98
N GLU A 158 -17.83 -2.83 3.86
CA GLU A 158 -18.48 -1.52 3.64
C GLU A 158 -17.48 -0.36 3.53
N ARG A 159 -16.18 -0.67 3.37
CA ARG A 159 -15.11 0.33 3.38
C ARG A 159 -14.29 0.28 2.10
N LYS A 160 -13.83 1.44 1.64
CA LYS A 160 -12.82 1.53 0.58
C LYS A 160 -11.45 1.27 1.17
N PHE A 161 -10.72 0.30 0.65
CA PHE A 161 -9.36 0.02 1.13
C PHE A 161 -8.40 -0.36 0.02
N LEU A 162 -7.13 -0.05 0.24
CA LEU A 162 -5.98 -0.50 -0.52
C LEU A 162 -5.21 -1.52 0.32
N LEU A 163 -5.14 -2.76 -0.13
CA LEU A 163 -4.41 -3.84 0.52
C LEU A 163 -3.13 -4.14 -0.25
N LEU A 164 -1.99 -3.93 0.39
CA LEU A 164 -0.65 -4.13 -0.15
C LEU A 164 -0.06 -5.38 0.50
N MET A 165 0.07 -6.47 -0.27
CA MET A 165 0.65 -7.72 0.22
C MET A 165 2.03 -7.91 -0.38
N ASP A 166 3.06 -7.87 0.47
CA ASP A 166 4.44 -8.05 0.03
C ASP A 166 4.87 -9.51 0.09
N ASN A 167 5.67 -9.93 -0.89
CA ASN A 167 6.41 -11.19 -0.92
C ASN A 167 5.54 -12.46 -0.96
N LEU A 168 4.55 -12.53 -1.86
CA LEU A 168 3.80 -13.78 -2.06
C LEU A 168 4.66 -14.87 -2.71
N TRP A 169 4.63 -16.05 -2.09
CA TRP A 169 5.30 -17.27 -2.54
C TRP A 169 4.36 -18.26 -3.25
N GLN A 170 3.07 -18.22 -2.94
CA GLN A 170 2.02 -19.03 -3.55
C GLN A 170 0.67 -18.28 -3.48
N PRO A 171 -0.37 -18.70 -4.22
CA PRO A 171 -1.68 -18.05 -4.20
C PRO A 171 -2.30 -18.05 -2.79
N LEU A 172 -2.92 -16.93 -2.41
CA LEU A 172 -3.62 -16.78 -1.13
C LEU A 172 -5.14 -16.91 -1.29
N ASP A 173 -5.76 -17.60 -0.34
CA ASP A 173 -7.21 -17.64 -0.20
C ASP A 173 -7.68 -16.39 0.55
N LEU A 174 -8.05 -15.37 -0.22
CA LEU A 174 -8.51 -14.09 0.29
C LEU A 174 -9.80 -14.21 1.13
N VAL A 175 -10.65 -15.21 0.89
CA VAL A 175 -11.88 -15.46 1.66
C VAL A 175 -11.52 -15.95 3.06
N LYS A 176 -10.56 -16.88 3.19
CA LYS A 176 -10.07 -17.35 4.50
C LYS A 176 -9.39 -16.25 5.31
N ILE A 177 -8.82 -15.26 4.65
CA ILE A 177 -8.22 -14.09 5.32
C ILE A 177 -9.32 -13.14 5.82
N GLY A 178 -10.49 -13.11 5.20
CA GLY A 178 -11.57 -12.17 5.52
C GLY A 178 -11.61 -10.97 4.57
N ILE A 179 -11.00 -11.07 3.39
CA ILE A 179 -11.07 -10.03 2.36
C ILE A 179 -12.33 -10.24 1.52
N PRO A 180 -13.27 -9.29 1.47
CA PRO A 180 -14.49 -9.41 0.68
C PRO A 180 -14.14 -9.60 -0.81
N GLN A 181 -14.82 -10.52 -1.52
CA GLN A 181 -14.50 -10.83 -2.93
C GLN A 181 -15.29 -10.05 -3.97
N GLU A 182 -16.43 -9.50 -3.57
CA GLU A 182 -17.33 -8.81 -4.47
C GLU A 182 -17.50 -7.36 -4.03
N GLN A 183 -17.72 -6.48 -5.00
CA GLN A 183 -18.15 -5.13 -4.73
C GLN A 183 -19.62 -5.20 -4.29
N ILE A 184 -19.82 -5.12 -2.98
CA ILE A 184 -21.17 -5.13 -2.37
C ILE A 184 -21.93 -3.84 -2.72
N SER A 185 -21.22 -2.76 -3.08
CA SER A 185 -21.80 -1.53 -3.61
C SER A 185 -20.89 -0.90 -4.67
N PRO A 186 -21.43 -0.13 -5.63
CA PRO A 186 -20.64 0.65 -6.59
C PRO A 186 -19.74 1.71 -5.92
N HIS A 187 -19.94 1.97 -4.64
CA HIS A 187 -19.13 2.89 -3.83
C HIS A 187 -18.06 2.17 -2.99
N ASN A 188 -17.96 0.83 -3.01
CA ASN A 188 -16.96 0.08 -2.24
C ASN A 188 -15.78 -0.33 -3.12
N THR A 189 -14.90 0.63 -3.42
CA THR A 189 -13.66 0.39 -4.15
C THR A 189 -12.65 -0.37 -3.28
N GLN A 190 -12.34 -1.59 -3.68
CA GLN A 190 -11.29 -2.42 -3.07
C GLN A 190 -10.17 -2.60 -4.09
N MET A 191 -8.95 -2.31 -3.67
CA MET A 191 -7.76 -2.50 -4.51
C MET A 191 -6.76 -3.38 -3.77
N ILE A 192 -6.25 -4.39 -4.45
CA ILE A 192 -5.22 -5.28 -3.93
C ILE A 192 -3.98 -5.12 -4.80
N VAL A 193 -2.83 -4.85 -4.20
CA VAL A 193 -1.53 -4.85 -4.88
C VAL A 193 -0.68 -5.91 -4.22
N ILE A 194 -0.16 -6.84 -5.02
CA ILE A 194 0.70 -7.92 -4.53
C ILE A 194 2.09 -7.79 -5.11
N THR A 195 3.11 -8.17 -4.36
CA THR A 195 4.42 -8.48 -4.95
C THR A 195 4.67 -9.99 -4.94
N ALA A 196 5.31 -10.49 -6.00
CA ALA A 196 5.66 -11.89 -6.13
C ALA A 196 6.95 -12.05 -6.94
N ARG A 197 7.64 -13.18 -6.78
CA ARG A 197 8.76 -13.53 -7.67
C ARG A 197 8.26 -14.10 -8.99
N ASP A 198 7.25 -14.96 -8.92
CA ASP A 198 6.66 -15.65 -10.05
C ASP A 198 5.33 -15.01 -10.47
N GLN A 199 5.24 -14.61 -11.75
CA GLN A 199 4.02 -14.07 -12.34
C GLN A 199 2.86 -15.07 -12.35
N GLN A 200 3.14 -16.38 -12.32
CA GLN A 200 2.10 -17.41 -12.30
C GLN A 200 1.27 -17.37 -11.02
N ILE A 201 1.85 -16.94 -9.88
CA ILE A 201 1.12 -16.77 -8.63
C ILE A 201 -0.06 -15.80 -8.84
N CYS A 202 0.19 -14.70 -9.55
CA CYS A 202 -0.78 -13.64 -9.78
C CYS A 202 -1.93 -14.09 -10.69
N ARG A 203 -1.59 -14.81 -11.77
CA ARG A 203 -2.59 -15.37 -12.71
C ARG A 203 -3.52 -16.39 -12.05
N ARG A 204 -3.01 -17.16 -11.07
CA ARG A 204 -3.80 -18.14 -10.31
C ARG A 204 -4.70 -17.49 -9.27
N MET A 205 -4.37 -16.29 -8.78
CA MET A 205 -5.22 -15.56 -7.84
C MET A 205 -6.42 -14.89 -8.52
N GLN A 206 -6.23 -14.31 -9.71
CA GLN A 206 -7.33 -13.70 -10.45
C GLN A 206 -7.04 -13.59 -11.95
N ALA A 207 -8.01 -13.99 -12.79
CA ALA A 207 -7.86 -14.00 -14.24
C ALA A 207 -7.63 -12.60 -14.85
N HIS A 208 -8.24 -11.56 -14.26
CA HIS A 208 -8.17 -10.17 -14.73
C HIS A 208 -7.13 -9.33 -13.96
N CYS A 209 -6.02 -9.94 -13.54
CA CYS A 209 -4.93 -9.27 -12.85
C CYS A 209 -4.07 -8.43 -13.81
N GLN A 210 -3.85 -7.15 -13.48
CA GLN A 210 -2.87 -6.32 -14.18
C GLN A 210 -1.47 -6.61 -13.64
N VAL A 211 -0.54 -7.08 -14.48
CA VAL A 211 0.82 -7.45 -14.06
C VAL A 211 1.87 -6.47 -14.56
N PHE A 212 2.73 -6.03 -13.66
CA PHE A 212 3.93 -5.24 -13.92
C PHE A 212 5.18 -6.06 -13.58
N VAL A 213 6.01 -6.35 -14.58
CA VAL A 213 7.26 -7.11 -14.38
C VAL A 213 8.43 -6.13 -14.30
N LEU A 214 9.04 -6.02 -13.12
CA LEU A 214 10.20 -5.17 -12.87
C LEU A 214 11.43 -5.73 -13.57
N GLN A 215 11.89 -4.99 -14.57
CA GLN A 215 13.09 -5.29 -15.32
C GLN A 215 14.36 -4.87 -14.56
N LYS A 216 15.50 -5.44 -14.97
CA LYS A 216 16.81 -4.98 -14.51
C LYS A 216 17.02 -3.51 -14.88
N LEU A 217 17.72 -2.78 -14.03
CA LEU A 217 18.15 -1.42 -14.34
C LEU A 217 19.05 -1.42 -15.59
N LYS A 218 18.90 -0.39 -16.42
CA LYS A 218 19.89 -0.07 -17.46
C LYS A 218 21.20 0.36 -16.79
N PHE A 219 22.31 0.28 -17.52
CA PHE A 219 23.65 0.58 -17.02
C PHE A 219 23.71 1.91 -16.26
N GLU A 220 23.18 2.99 -16.83
CA GLU A 220 23.19 4.32 -16.19
C GLU A 220 22.49 4.32 -14.82
N GLY A 221 21.31 3.69 -14.74
CA GLY A 221 20.56 3.60 -13.48
C GLY A 221 21.23 2.70 -12.45
N ALA A 222 21.84 1.59 -12.91
CA ALA A 222 22.60 0.69 -12.05
C ALA A 222 23.87 1.36 -11.51
N TRP A 223 24.59 2.08 -12.37
CA TRP A 223 25.81 2.82 -12.01
C TRP A 223 25.51 3.95 -11.04
N SER A 224 24.46 4.75 -11.30
CA SER A 224 24.03 5.81 -10.40
C SER A 224 23.64 5.28 -9.01
N LEU A 225 22.93 4.15 -8.95
CA LEU A 225 22.60 3.49 -7.69
C LEU A 225 23.84 2.97 -6.96
N PHE A 226 24.85 2.48 -7.71
CA PHE A 226 26.11 2.02 -7.15
C PHE A 226 26.92 3.19 -6.56
N GLU A 227 27.11 4.29 -7.30
CA GLU A 227 27.80 5.50 -6.82
C GLU A 227 27.15 6.02 -5.53
N ALA A 228 25.81 6.09 -5.51
CA ALA A 228 25.07 6.62 -4.37
C ALA A 228 25.16 5.76 -3.09
N ASN A 229 25.42 4.45 -3.22
CA ASN A 229 25.53 3.53 -2.09
C ASN A 229 26.97 3.20 -1.68
N SER A 230 27.94 3.37 -2.59
CA SER A 230 29.37 3.11 -2.33
C SER A 230 30.09 4.27 -1.65
N GLY A 231 29.45 5.45 -1.54
CA GLY A 231 30.05 6.64 -0.95
C GLY A 231 31.17 7.26 -1.80
N CYS A 232 31.37 6.76 -3.03
CA CYS A 232 32.31 7.32 -3.98
C CYS A 232 31.74 8.61 -4.60
N TYR A 233 31.82 9.72 -3.86
CA TYR A 233 31.85 11.03 -4.52
C TYR A 233 33.15 11.09 -5.32
N ARG A 234 33.05 11.41 -6.62
CA ARG A 234 34.19 11.52 -7.54
C ARG A 234 35.34 12.28 -6.86
N LEU A 235 36.47 11.58 -6.66
CA LEU A 235 37.77 12.19 -6.36
C LEU A 235 38.25 13.03 -7.53
#